data_AF-C3RUI4-F1
#
_entry.id   AF-C3RUI4-F1
#
_cell.length_a   1.000
_cell.length_b   1.000
_cell.length_c   1.000
_cell.angle_alpha   90.00
_cell.angle_beta   90.00
_cell.angle_gamma   90.00
#
_symmetry.space_group_name_H-M   'P 1'
#
loop_
_entity.id
_entity.type
_entity.pdbx_description
1 polymer ?
#
loop_
_entity_poly.entity_id
_entity_poly.type
_entity_poly.pdbx_seq_one_letter_code
_entity_poly.pdbx_strand_id
1 'polypeptide(L)'
;DLMRLHSWVFWDQVRPALSDEGITIVPWSQLSEAERVPFHGLFREQIFPVLTPLAVDPAHPFPYISGLSLNLAVVLVNPKTGTEH
;
A
#
# COMPACT_ATOMS: atom_id res chain seq x y z
N ASP A 1 10.34 -13.89 16.24
CA ASP A 1 11.06 -12.86 17.04
C ASP A 1 11.90 -11.86 16.24
N LEU A 2 12.45 -12.18 15.06
CA LEU A 2 13.23 -11.18 14.30
C LEU A 2 12.40 -10.06 13.65
N MET A 3 11.22 -10.37 13.09
CA MET A 3 10.37 -9.35 12.43
C MET A 3 9.89 -8.27 13.40
N ARG A 4 9.58 -8.64 14.64
CA ARG A 4 9.18 -7.68 15.69
C ARG A 4 10.33 -6.73 16.02
N LEU A 5 11.54 -7.27 16.17
CA LEU A 5 12.74 -6.47 16.41
C LEU A 5 13.01 -5.52 15.23
N HIS A 6 12.93 -6.01 13.99
CA HIS A 6 13.06 -5.17 12.80
C HIS A 6 12.07 -4.01 12.80
N SER A 7 10.78 -4.30 13.03
CA SER A 7 9.76 -3.26 13.13
C SER A 7 10.06 -2.25 14.24
N TRP A 8 10.42 -2.72 15.43
CA TRP A 8 10.76 -1.86 16.55
C TRP A 8 11.96 -0.96 16.24
N VAL A 9 13.06 -1.49 15.69
CA VAL A 9 14.22 -0.67 15.28
C VAL A 9 13.81 0.39 14.25
N PHE A 10 12.99 0.04 13.26
CA PHE A 10 12.52 0.99 12.28
C PHE A 10 11.68 2.12 12.91
N TRP A 11 10.71 1.77 13.75
CA TRP A 11 9.77 2.72 14.34
C TRP A 11 10.37 3.58 15.44
N ASP A 12 11.19 3.00 16.31
CA ASP A 12 11.66 3.63 17.55
C ASP A 12 13.09 4.17 17.47
N GLN A 13 13.88 3.79 16.44
CA GLN A 13 15.25 4.29 16.28
C GLN A 13 15.47 4.98 14.94
N VAL A 14 15.23 4.28 13.83
CA VAL A 14 15.56 4.78 12.48
C VAL A 14 14.68 5.98 12.11
N ARG A 15 13.36 5.85 12.26
CA ARG A 15 12.42 6.90 11.87
C ARG A 15 12.59 8.19 12.71
N PRO A 16 12.79 8.15 14.04
CA PRO A 16 13.14 9.33 14.82
C PRO A 16 14.46 9.97 14.38
N ALA A 17 15.53 9.17 14.20
CA ALA A 17 16.83 9.70 13.78
C ALA A 17 16.77 10.39 12.40
N LEU A 18 15.98 9.87 11.46
CA LEU A 18 15.72 10.57 10.19
C LEU A 18 15.01 11.91 10.41
N SER A 19 14.04 11.95 11.32
CA SER A 19 13.30 13.17 11.62
C SER A 19 14.17 14.25 12.28
N ASP A 20 15.14 13.86 13.12
CA ASP A 20 16.10 14.79 13.73
C ASP A 20 16.98 15.47 12.67
N GLU A 21 17.24 14.77 11.56
CA GLU A 21 17.94 15.28 10.36
C GLU A 21 16.98 15.96 9.35
N GLY A 22 15.71 16.17 9.71
CA GLY A 22 14.71 16.83 8.87
C GLY A 22 14.10 15.97 7.76
N ILE A 23 14.26 14.64 7.82
CA ILE A 23 13.71 13.68 6.86
C ILE A 23 12.53 12.94 7.48
N THR A 24 11.31 13.21 7.01
CA THR A 24 10.10 12.59 7.56
C THR A 24 9.43 11.63 6.59
N ILE A 25 9.18 10.40 7.05
CA ILE A 25 8.32 9.43 6.36
C ILE A 25 6.90 9.60 6.88
N VAL A 26 6.00 10.11 6.02
CA VAL A 26 4.62 10.44 6.37
C VAL A 26 3.62 9.54 5.62
N PRO A 27 2.51 9.14 6.25
CA PRO A 27 1.42 8.47 5.56
C PRO A 27 0.65 9.44 4.66
N TRP A 28 -0.06 8.90 3.68
CA TRP A 28 -0.93 9.66 2.75
C TRP A 28 -1.87 10.64 3.45
N SER A 29 -2.42 10.25 4.60
CA SER A 29 -3.34 11.06 5.39
C SER A 29 -2.73 12.35 5.94
N GLN A 30 -1.39 12.44 6.04
CA GLN A 30 -0.67 13.62 6.52
C GLN A 30 -0.27 14.57 5.40
N LEU A 31 -0.44 14.20 4.13
CA LEU A 31 -0.21 15.10 3.00
C LEU A 31 -1.37 16.09 2.89
N SER A 32 -1.06 17.37 2.65
CA SER A 32 -2.02 18.39 2.24
C SER A 32 -2.59 18.08 0.86
N GLU A 33 -3.70 18.73 0.50
CA GLU A 33 -4.31 18.54 -0.82
C GLU A 33 -3.35 18.93 -1.96
N ALA A 34 -2.63 20.04 -1.80
CA ALA A 34 -1.63 20.49 -2.77
C ALA A 34 -0.49 19.46 -2.95
N GLU A 35 -0.03 18.84 -1.87
CA GLU A 35 1.00 17.79 -1.93
C GLU A 35 0.49 16.50 -2.57
N ARG A 36 -0.82 16.20 -2.48
CA ARG A 36 -1.43 15.00 -3.09
C ARG A 36 -1.56 15.10 -4.61
N VAL A 37 -1.77 16.31 -5.15
CA VAL A 37 -1.96 16.55 -6.60
C VAL A 37 -0.91 15.84 -7.48
N PRO A 38 0.41 16.01 -7.26
CA PRO A 38 1.41 15.34 -8.10
C PRO A 38 1.36 13.82 -7.99
N PHE A 39 1.01 13.26 -6.82
CA PHE A 39 0.89 11.81 -6.65
C PHE A 39 -0.31 11.22 -7.38
N HIS A 40 -1.40 11.98 -7.58
CA HIS A 40 -2.49 11.54 -8.44
C HIS A 40 -2.04 11.37 -9.90
N GLY A 41 -1.23 12.31 -10.40
CA GLY A 41 -0.60 12.20 -11.72
C GLY A 41 0.32 10.99 -11.81
N LEU A 42 1.24 10.86 -10.84
CA LEU A 42 2.14 9.70 -10.74
C LEU A 42 1.36 8.38 -10.75
N PHE A 43 0.30 8.27 -9.95
CA PHE A 43 -0.51 7.07 -9.88
C PHE A 43 -1.16 6.77 -11.23
N ARG A 44 -1.83 7.75 -11.84
CA ARG A 44 -2.57 7.55 -13.09
C ARG A 44 -1.66 7.25 -14.27
N GLU A 45 -0.51 7.90 -14.35
CA GLU A 45 0.36 7.87 -15.52
C GLU A 45 1.43 6.77 -15.46
N GLN A 46 1.86 6.38 -14.26
CA GLN A 46 3.01 5.46 -14.09
C GLN A 46 2.65 4.19 -13.32
N ILE A 47 1.86 4.30 -12.24
CA ILE A 47 1.57 3.14 -11.38
C ILE A 47 0.39 2.32 -11.93
N PHE A 48 -0.75 2.96 -12.21
CA PHE A 48 -1.96 2.29 -12.66
C PHE A 48 -1.78 1.47 -13.95
N PRO A 49 -1.07 1.93 -15.00
CA PRO A 49 -0.90 1.16 -16.23
C PRO A 49 -0.14 -0.16 -16.06
N VAL A 50 0.63 -0.31 -14.98
CA VAL A 50 1.39 -1.54 -14.68
C VAL A 50 0.73 -2.40 -13.60
N LEU A 51 -0.38 -1.96 -13.01
CA LEU A 51 -1.16 -2.77 -12.07
C LEU A 51 -2.06 -3.72 -12.85
N THR A 52 -1.91 -5.02 -12.59
CA THR A 52 -2.80 -6.06 -13.12
C THR A 52 -3.75 -6.51 -12.01
N PRO A 53 -4.98 -5.98 -11.93
CA PRO A 53 -5.95 -6.45 -10.96
C PRO A 53 -6.36 -7.89 -11.28
N LEU A 54 -6.32 -8.76 -10.27
CA LEU A 54 -6.70 -10.16 -10.38
C LEU A 54 -7.95 -10.38 -9.55
N ALA A 55 -9.06 -10.72 -10.21
CA ALA A 55 -10.27 -11.16 -9.52
C ALA A 55 -10.07 -12.58 -8.99
N VAL A 56 -10.44 -12.81 -7.72
CA VAL A 56 -10.38 -14.12 -7.08
C VAL A 56 -11.81 -14.53 -6.76
N ASP A 57 -12.27 -15.63 -7.34
CA ASP A 57 -13.58 -16.21 -7.05
C ASP A 57 -13.48 -17.73 -6.85
N PRO A 58 -14.42 -18.36 -6.12
CA PRO A 58 -14.35 -19.80 -5.84
C PRO A 58 -14.49 -20.72 -7.07
N ALA A 59 -14.97 -20.22 -8.21
CA ALA A 59 -15.20 -21.02 -9.41
C ALA A 59 -13.92 -21.23 -10.23
N HIS A 60 -12.83 -20.53 -9.89
CA HIS A 60 -11.54 -20.64 -10.58
C HIS A 60 -10.38 -20.90 -9.60
N PRO A 61 -9.30 -21.57 -10.05
CA PRO A 61 -8.10 -21.73 -9.23
C PRO A 61 -7.49 -20.36 -8.84
N PHE A 62 -6.92 -20.29 -7.64
CA PHE A 62 -6.22 -19.09 -7.18
C PHE A 62 -5.10 -18.71 -8.15
N PRO A 63 -4.97 -17.44 -8.55
CA PRO A 63 -3.99 -17.03 -9.55
C PRO A 63 -2.57 -17.21 -9.01
N TYR A 64 -1.62 -17.47 -9.91
CA TYR A 64 -0.21 -17.49 -9.56
C TYR A 64 0.26 -16.08 -9.17
N ILE A 65 0.95 -15.99 -8.03
CA ILE A 65 1.57 -14.77 -7.53
C ILE A 65 3.08 -15.00 -7.45
N SER A 66 3.87 -14.07 -8.00
CA SER A 66 5.34 -14.18 -7.94
C SER A 66 5.84 -14.15 -6.50
N GLY A 67 6.78 -15.04 -6.18
CA GLY A 67 7.58 -14.93 -4.97
C GLY A 67 8.29 -13.57 -4.91
N LEU A 68 8.52 -13.06 -3.70
CA LEU A 68 9.20 -11.78 -3.43
C LEU A 68 8.50 -10.52 -4.00
N SER A 69 7.24 -10.64 -4.43
CA SER A 69 6.43 -9.48 -4.83
C SER A 69 5.52 -9.00 -3.69
N LEU A 70 5.30 -7.69 -3.64
CA LEU A 70 4.28 -7.10 -2.78
C LEU A 70 2.94 -7.15 -3.52
N ASN A 71 1.93 -7.74 -2.87
CA ASN A 71 0.58 -7.85 -3.43
C ASN A 71 -0.41 -7.23 -2.46
N LEU A 72 -1.46 -6.61 -3.01
CA LEU A 72 -2.54 -6.02 -2.23
C LEU A 72 -3.79 -6.87 -2.42
N ALA A 73 -4.24 -7.51 -1.34
CA ALA A 73 -5.57 -8.10 -1.29
C ALA A 73 -6.57 -7.00 -0.96
N VAL A 74 -7.58 -6.81 -1.81
CA VAL A 74 -8.61 -5.80 -1.66
C VAL A 74 -9.96 -6.49 -1.64
N VAL A 75 -10.77 -6.21 -0.62
CA VAL A 75 -12.16 -6.65 -0.54
C VAL A 75 -13.04 -5.54 -1.09
N LEU A 76 -13.89 -5.87 -2.05
CA LEU A 76 -14.84 -4.96 -2.64
C LEU A 76 -16.18 -5.13 -1.95
N VAL A 77 -16.73 -4.04 -1.41
CA VAL A 77 -18.07 -4.05 -0.83
C VAL A 77 -19.02 -3.35 -1.78
N ASN A 78 -20.08 -4.04 -2.20
CA ASN A 78 -21.12 -3.39 -2.99
C ASN A 78 -21.84 -2.34 -2.12
N PRO A 79 -21.81 -1.05 -2.50
CA PRO A 79 -22.35 0.02 -1.65
C PRO A 79 -23.89 -0.02 -1.52
N LYS A 80 -24.59 -0.77 -2.39
CA LYS A 80 -26.06 -0.88 -2.37
C LYS A 80 -26.55 -2.11 -1.62
N THR A 81 -25.83 -3.22 -1.70
CA THR A 81 -26.26 -4.51 -1.13
C THR A 81 -25.47 -4.92 0.11
N GLY A 82 -24.33 -4.28 0.38
CA GLY A 82 -23.41 -4.67 1.45
C GLY A 82 -22.69 -5.99 1.20
N THR A 83 -22.86 -6.60 0.04
CA THR A 83 -22.23 -7.88 -0.31
C THR A 83 -20.74 -7.67 -0.58
N GLU A 84 -19.92 -8.48 0.08
CA GLU A 84 -18.47 -8.54 -0.11
C GLU A 84 -18.12 -9.42 -1.31
N HIS A 85 -17.14 -8.98 -2.10
CA HIS A 85 -16.57 -9.66 -3.25
C HIS A 85 -15.04 -9.55 -3.24
#